data_AF-A0A924VNB9-F1
#
_entry.id   AF-A0A924VNB9-F1
#
_cell.length_a   1.000
_cell.length_b   1.000
_cell.length_c   1.000
_cell.angle_alpha   90.00
_cell.angle_beta   90.00
_cell.angle_gamma   90.00
#
_symmetry.space_group_name_H-M   'P 1'
#
loop_
_entity.id
_entity.type
_entity.pdbx_description
1 polymer ?
#
loop_
_entity_poly.entity_id
_entity_poly.type
_entity_poly.pdbx_seq_one_letter_code
_entity_poly.pdbx_strand_id
1 'polypeptide(L)' 'MESFFVLLHKNVMDRQPWVTRGELRLAIVVWIERSYYRKRQHRRLRKITPIDF' A
#
# COMPACT_ATOMS: atom_id res chain seq x y z
N MET A 1 -5.57 14.64 -5.17
CA MET A 1 -4.61 13.54 -4.94
C MET A 1 -4.84 13.08 -3.51
N GLU A 2 -5.49 11.95 -3.29
CA GLU A 2 -5.53 11.37 -1.94
C GLU A 2 -4.11 10.97 -1.54
N SER A 3 -3.70 11.28 -0.32
CA SER A 3 -2.37 10.95 0.20
C SER A 3 -2.21 9.42 0.26
N PHE A 4 -0.97 8.95 0.09
CA PHE A 4 -0.61 7.54 0.21
C PHE A 4 -1.12 6.94 1.52
N PHE A 5 -1.00 7.67 2.63
CA PHE A 5 -1.45 7.23 3.96
C PHE A 5 -2.97 7.04 4.04
N VAL A 6 -3.76 7.91 3.38
CA VAL A 6 -5.23 7.79 3.35
C VAL A 6 -5.66 6.56 2.56
N LEU A 7 -4.99 6.30 1.42
CA LEU A 7 -5.25 5.09 0.63
C LEU A 7 -4.84 3.82 1.38
N LEU A 8 -3.70 3.84 2.07
CA LEU A 8 -3.24 2.72 2.87
C LEU A 8 -4.20 2.42 4.03
N HIS A 9 -4.66 3.45 4.74
CA HIS A 9 -5.59 3.31 5.84
C HIS A 9 -6.89 2.66 5.36
N LYS A 10 -7.53 3.24 4.34
CA LYS A 10 -8.80 2.75 3.78
C LYS A 10 -8.73 1.33 3.23
N ASN A 11 -7.61 0.94 2.64
CA ASN A 11 -7.51 -0.35 1.95
C ASN A 11 -6.87 -1.47 2.78
N VAL A 12 -6.11 -1.13 3.82
CA VAL A 12 -5.38 -2.10 4.64
C VAL A 12 -5.85 -2.04 6.10
N MET A 13 -5.88 -0.86 6.70
CA MET A 13 -6.22 -0.71 8.13
C MET A 13 -7.73 -0.87 8.38
N ASP A 14 -8.58 -0.31 7.53
CA ASP A 14 -10.05 -0.39 7.68
C ASP A 14 -10.64 -1.76 7.26
N ARG A 15 -9.86 -2.66 6.66
CA ARG A 15 -10.38 -3.93 6.14
C ARG A 15 -10.62 -5.01 7.20
N GLN A 16 -9.80 -5.06 8.24
CA GLN A 16 -9.93 -6.03 9.33
C GLN A 16 -9.08 -5.59 10.54
N PRO A 17 -9.46 -5.99 11.76
CA PRO A 17 -8.61 -5.80 12.93
C PRO A 17 -7.34 -6.66 12.80
N TRP A 18 -6.18 -6.03 13.00
CA TRP A 18 -4.88 -6.69 12.96
C TRP A 18 -4.45 -7.04 14.37
N VAL A 19 -4.30 -8.34 14.65
CA VAL A 19 -3.95 -8.84 15.98
C VAL A 19 -2.48 -8.59 16.27
N THR A 20 -1.64 -8.61 15.23
CA THR A 20 -0.20 -8.40 15.36
C THR A 20 0.32 -7.32 14.40
N ARG A 21 1.39 -6.63 14.84
CA ARG A 21 2.10 -5.67 13.98
C ARG A 21 2.77 -6.34 12.77
N GLY A 22 3.09 -7.64 12.88
CA GLY A 22 3.64 -8.43 11.78
C GLY A 22 2.65 -8.66 10.65
N GLU A 23 1.41 -9.04 10.98
CA GLU A 23 0.34 -9.19 9.99
C GLU A 23 0.01 -7.86 9.30
N LEU A 24 -0.06 -6.77 10.08
CA LEU A 24 -0.26 -5.44 9.51
C LEU A 24 0.87 -5.08 8.53
N ARG A 25 2.14 -5.31 8.90
CA ARG A 25 3.28 -5.01 8.02
C ARG A 25 3.26 -5.86 6.76
N LEU A 26 2.92 -7.15 6.86
CA LEU A 26 2.77 -8.03 5.70
C LEU A 26 1.66 -7.54 4.78
N ALA A 27 0.49 -7.19 5.34
CA ALA A 27 -0.65 -6.71 4.57
C ALA A 27 -0.36 -5.37 3.86
N ILE A 28 0.37 -4.48 4.52
CA ILE A 28 0.86 -3.22 3.93
C ILE A 28 1.74 -3.52 2.70
N VAL A 29 2.76 -4.37 2.85
CA VAL A 29 3.70 -4.71 1.75
C VAL A 29 2.94 -5.36 0.59
N VAL A 30 2.11 -6.37 0.88
CA VAL A 30 1.32 -7.08 -0.14
C VAL A 30 0.36 -6.15 -0.86
N TRP A 31 -0.33 -5.25 -0.16
CA TRP A 31 -1.25 -4.31 -0.79
C TRP A 31 -0.52 -3.30 -1.68
N ILE A 32 0.63 -2.80 -1.21
CA ILE A 32 1.50 -1.93 -1.98
C ILE A 32 1.93 -2.61 -3.27
N GLU A 33 2.50 -3.82 -3.20
CA GLU A 33 2.96 -4.59 -4.36
C GLU A 33 1.83 -4.89 -5.33
N ARG A 34 0.69 -5.38 -4.81
CA ARG A 34 -0.43 -5.86 -5.63
C ARG A 34 -1.27 -4.75 -6.25
N SER A 35 -1.49 -3.67 -5.50
CA SER A 35 -2.47 -2.62 -5.86
C SER A 35 -1.80 -1.31 -6.22
N TYR A 36 -0.89 -0.82 -5.36
CA TYR A 36 -0.29 0.49 -5.54
C TYR A 36 0.67 0.50 -6.73
N TYR A 37 1.61 -0.46 -6.79
CA TYR A 37 2.53 -0.56 -7.93
C TYR A 37 1.84 -0.99 -9.21
N ARG A 38 0.93 -1.98 -9.17
CA ARG A 38 0.22 -2.41 -10.39
C ARG A 38 -0.56 -1.25 -11.03
N LYS A 39 -1.31 -0.47 -10.24
CA LYS A 39 -2.09 0.66 -10.74
C LYS A 39 -1.21 1.82 -11.22
N ARG A 40 -0.02 1.98 -10.65
CA ARG A 40 0.94 3.05 -11.00
C ARG A 40 1.86 2.67 -12.16
N GLN A 41 2.21 1.40 -12.33
CA GLN A 41 2.97 0.87 -13.47
C GLN A 41 2.19 1.06 -14.78
N HIS A 42 0.86 0.97 -14.75
CA HIS A 42 0.00 1.37 -15.88
C HIS A 42 0.02 2.88 -16.17
N ARG A 43 0.39 3.72 -15.20
CA ARG A 43 0.36 5.19 -15.35
C ARG A 43 1.73 5.81 -15.64
N ARG A 44 2.86 5.26 -15.20
CA ARG A 44 4.21 5.86 -15.45
C ARG A 44 5.34 4.82 -15.48
N LEU A 45 6.13 4.88 -16.55
CA LEU A 45 7.43 4.22 -16.80
C LEU A 45 8.58 4.77 -15.91
N ARG A 46 8.40 4.90 -14.59
CA ARG A 46 9.50 5.26 -13.68
C ARG A 46 9.27 4.65 -12.30
N LYS A 47 10.09 3.65 -11.97
CA LYS A 47 10.07 2.87 -10.72
C LYS A 47 10.54 3.75 -9.56
N ILE A 48 9.61 4.27 -8.77
CA ILE A 48 9.89 4.74 -7.40
C ILE A 48 9.16 3.79 -6.48
N THR A 49 9.92 3.20 -5.57
CA THR A 49 9.44 2.31 -4.52
C THR A 49 8.86 3.15 -3.37
N PRO A 50 7.70 2.81 -2.77
CA PRO A 50 7.12 3.56 -1.66
C PRO A 50 7.84 3.29 -0.33
N ILE A 51 8.96 2.56 -0.34
CA ILE A 51 9.91 2.54 0.77
C ILE A 51 10.77 3.82 0.79
N ASP A 52 10.85 4.54 -0.33
CA ASP A 52 11.58 5.81 -0.48
C ASP A 52 10.70 7.06 -0.25
N PHE A 53 9.47 6.87 0.25
CA PHE A 53 8.56 7.94 0.71
C PHE A 53 8.46 7.92 2.23
#